data_AF-A0A8J7DCW0-F1
#
_entry.id   AF-A0A8J7DCW0-F1
#
_cell.length_a   1.000
_cell.length_b   1.000
_cell.length_c   1.000
_cell.angle_alpha   90.00
_cell.angle_beta   90.00
_cell.angle_gamma   90.00
#
_symmetry.space_group_name_H-M   'P 1'
#
loop_
_entity.id
_entity.type
_entity.pdbx_description
1 polymer ?
#
loop_
_entity_poly.entity_id
_entity_poly.type
_entity_poly.pdbx_seq_one_letter_code
_entity_poly.pdbx_strand_id
1 'polypeptide(L)'
;MLTTESLTEAESQLAHNLAITLVKEDTDVNEVGKVIAYLRSIVEQPDAGRRFFTYLKTLVTNGRQIGHSGRTTDYYRNIERACNQYLQNQQANAQTMLKILGWAVRLMRYYKVSPIEEISISQSTEFEQISERQVEIAIVFQSQKFEIDQVLDATVLGVKGNKVTYEMLGAIKLTEKEPRKAASLKEGQVVKVKISALKDDGSIKSVRFTE
;
A
#
# COMPACT_ATOMS: atom_id res chain seq x y z
N MET A 1 0.59 -23.12 15.19
CA MET A 1 -0.19 -21.87 15.24
C MET A 1 0.03 -21.18 13.90
N LEU A 2 -0.93 -21.23 12.98
CA LEU A 2 -0.81 -20.55 11.68
C LEU A 2 -1.04 -19.06 11.93
N THR A 3 0.04 -18.30 12.05
CA THR A 3 -0.02 -16.84 11.99
C THR A 3 -0.56 -16.46 10.62
N THR A 4 -1.83 -16.05 10.56
CA THR A 4 -2.36 -15.34 9.40
C THR A 4 -1.68 -13.98 9.37
N GLU A 5 -0.52 -13.90 8.72
CA GLU A 5 0.13 -12.63 8.42
C GLU A 5 -0.77 -11.86 7.45
N SER A 6 -1.48 -10.87 7.97
CA SER A 6 -2.24 -9.93 7.17
C SER A 6 -1.29 -9.08 6.32
N LEU A 7 -1.77 -8.67 5.14
CA LEU A 7 -1.09 -7.65 4.37
C LEU A 7 -1.28 -6.29 5.05
N THR A 8 -0.25 -5.44 5.02
CA THR A 8 -0.47 -4.02 5.24
C THR A 8 -1.28 -3.44 4.09
N GLU A 9 -1.86 -2.26 4.27
CA GLU A 9 -2.61 -1.58 3.20
C GLU A 9 -1.77 -1.42 1.91
N ALA A 10 -0.53 -0.97 2.06
CA ALA A 10 0.40 -0.84 0.93
C ALA A 10 0.66 -2.18 0.20
N GLU A 11 0.85 -3.28 0.94
CA GLU A 11 1.08 -4.61 0.35
C GLU A 11 -0.19 -5.15 -0.32
N SER A 12 -1.37 -4.86 0.25
CA SER A 12 -2.69 -5.20 -0.32
C SER A 12 -2.90 -4.51 -1.66
N GLN A 13 -2.62 -3.20 -1.73
CA GLN A 13 -2.71 -2.43 -2.97
C GLN A 13 -1.74 -2.95 -4.05
N LEU A 14 -0.51 -3.33 -3.64
CA LEU A 14 0.45 -3.94 -4.57
C LEU A 14 -0.05 -5.29 -5.10
N ALA A 15 -0.60 -6.14 -4.23
CA ALA A 15 -1.17 -7.44 -4.64
C ALA A 15 -2.34 -7.26 -5.61
N HIS A 16 -3.23 -6.30 -5.32
CA HIS A 16 -4.37 -5.95 -6.15
C HIS A 16 -3.96 -5.45 -7.54
N ASN A 17 -3.06 -4.46 -7.58
CA ASN A 17 -2.57 -3.88 -8.85
C ASN A 17 -1.84 -4.93 -9.70
N LEU A 18 -1.05 -5.79 -9.07
CA LEU A 18 -0.34 -6.88 -9.75
C LEU A 18 -1.35 -7.90 -10.33
N ALA A 19 -2.38 -8.27 -9.56
CA ALA A 19 -3.41 -9.20 -10.02
C ALA A 19 -4.22 -8.64 -11.20
N ILE A 20 -4.72 -7.40 -11.11
CA ILE A 20 -5.48 -6.77 -12.21
C ILE A 20 -4.64 -6.67 -13.48
N THR A 21 -3.37 -6.25 -13.35
CA THR A 21 -2.46 -6.12 -14.51
C THR A 21 -2.30 -7.47 -15.21
N LEU A 22 -2.02 -8.53 -14.45
CA LEU A 22 -1.81 -9.86 -15.02
C LEU A 22 -3.09 -10.45 -15.64
N VAL A 23 -4.27 -10.20 -15.06
CA VAL A 23 -5.55 -10.67 -15.61
C VAL A 23 -5.92 -9.91 -16.88
N LYS A 24 -5.76 -8.57 -16.90
CA LYS A 24 -6.01 -7.75 -18.11
C LYS A 24 -5.11 -8.14 -19.28
N GLU A 25 -3.91 -8.65 -18.98
CA GLU A 25 -2.96 -9.14 -19.97
C GLU A 25 -3.17 -10.64 -20.32
N ASP A 26 -4.27 -11.25 -19.89
CA ASP A 26 -4.61 -12.67 -20.10
C ASP A 26 -3.47 -13.62 -19.69
N THR A 27 -2.77 -13.29 -18.59
CA THR A 27 -1.62 -14.07 -18.13
C THR A 27 -2.08 -15.33 -17.39
N ASP A 28 -1.54 -16.48 -17.76
CA ASP A 28 -1.88 -17.75 -17.10
C ASP A 28 -1.41 -17.77 -15.64
N VAL A 29 -2.38 -17.88 -14.72
CA VAL A 29 -2.16 -17.99 -13.28
C VAL A 29 -1.26 -19.16 -12.88
N ASN A 30 -1.20 -20.23 -13.68
CA ASN A 30 -0.32 -21.36 -13.44
C ASN A 30 1.15 -20.99 -13.68
N GLU A 31 1.44 -20.16 -14.69
CA GLU A 31 2.79 -19.66 -14.94
C GLU A 31 3.24 -18.71 -13.83
N VAL A 32 2.34 -17.87 -13.31
CA VAL A 32 2.60 -17.07 -12.10
C VAL A 32 2.89 -17.97 -10.90
N GLY A 33 2.15 -19.07 -10.76
CA GLY A 33 2.36 -20.07 -9.71
C GLY A 33 3.76 -20.69 -9.73
N LYS A 34 4.31 -20.99 -10.91
CA LYS A 34 5.68 -21.53 -11.06
C LYS A 34 6.74 -20.53 -10.59
N VAL A 35 6.56 -19.25 -10.94
CA VAL A 35 7.44 -18.15 -10.51
C VAL A 35 7.41 -17.98 -8.99
N ILE A 36 6.23 -18.07 -8.37
CA ILE A 36 6.08 -18.04 -6.90
C ILE A 36 6.76 -19.25 -6.25
N ALA A 37 6.61 -20.44 -6.83
CA ALA A 37 7.27 -21.64 -6.33
C ALA A 37 8.80 -21.49 -6.31
N TYR A 38 9.37 -20.86 -7.33
CA TYR A 38 10.78 -20.51 -7.36
C TYR A 38 11.16 -19.53 -6.23
N LEU A 39 10.43 -18.41 -6.06
CA LEU A 39 10.73 -17.47 -4.97
C LEU A 39 10.66 -18.17 -3.60
N ARG A 40 9.64 -19.00 -3.39
CA ARG A 40 9.46 -19.76 -2.15
C ARG A 40 10.64 -20.69 -1.86
N SER A 41 11.22 -21.34 -2.87
CA SER A 41 12.34 -22.27 -2.66
C SER A 41 13.65 -21.56 -2.30
N ILE A 42 13.76 -20.27 -2.59
CA ILE A 42 14.96 -19.46 -2.33
C ILE A 42 14.76 -18.36 -1.29
N VAL A 43 13.57 -18.21 -0.71
CA VAL A 43 13.20 -17.01 0.07
C VAL A 43 14.10 -16.75 1.29
N GLU A 44 14.64 -17.81 1.89
CA GLU A 44 15.58 -17.74 3.04
C GLU A 44 17.04 -17.53 2.62
N GLN A 45 17.33 -17.55 1.31
CA GLN A 45 18.69 -17.41 0.81
C GLN A 45 19.08 -15.92 0.69
N PRO A 46 20.38 -15.59 0.81
CA PRO A 46 20.84 -14.23 0.56
C PRO A 46 20.44 -13.73 -0.83
N ASP A 47 20.10 -12.45 -0.92
CA ASP A 47 19.71 -11.78 -2.17
C ASP A 47 18.54 -12.46 -2.92
N ALA A 48 17.66 -13.18 -2.23
CA ALA A 48 16.56 -13.93 -2.82
C ALA A 48 15.70 -13.09 -3.78
N GLY A 49 15.37 -11.85 -3.41
CA GLY A 49 14.64 -10.93 -4.28
C GLY A 49 15.39 -10.59 -5.57
N ARG A 50 16.71 -10.33 -5.50
CA ARG A 50 17.53 -10.07 -6.69
C ARG A 50 17.65 -11.30 -7.59
N ARG A 51 17.80 -12.47 -6.99
CA ARG A 51 17.86 -13.76 -7.71
C ARG A 51 16.51 -14.10 -8.35
N PHE A 52 15.40 -13.71 -7.73
CA PHE A 52 14.07 -13.80 -8.31
C PHE A 52 13.91 -12.94 -9.58
N PHE A 53 14.29 -11.66 -9.53
CA PHE A 53 14.25 -10.80 -10.73
C PHE A 53 15.19 -11.30 -11.83
N THR A 54 16.35 -11.84 -11.46
CA THR A 54 17.28 -12.47 -12.42
C THR A 54 16.63 -13.68 -13.09
N TYR A 55 15.97 -14.54 -12.30
CA TYR A 55 15.24 -15.69 -12.82
C TYR A 55 14.11 -15.29 -13.79
N LEU A 56 13.34 -14.23 -13.49
CA LEU A 56 12.31 -13.72 -14.40
C LEU A 56 12.91 -13.30 -15.75
N LYS A 57 14.03 -12.60 -15.75
CA LYS A 57 14.75 -12.23 -17.00
C LYS A 57 15.23 -13.46 -17.76
N THR A 58 15.72 -14.48 -17.06
CA THR A 58 16.11 -15.76 -17.67
C THR A 58 14.91 -16.46 -18.33
N LEU A 59 13.74 -16.45 -17.68
CA LEU A 59 12.51 -17.00 -18.26
C LEU A 59 12.06 -16.23 -19.50
N VAL A 60 12.15 -14.91 -19.50
CA VAL A 60 11.84 -14.09 -20.69
C VAL A 60 12.80 -14.39 -21.84
N THR A 61 14.09 -14.52 -21.54
CA THR A 61 15.14 -14.75 -22.53
C THR A 61 15.04 -16.15 -23.15
N ASN A 62 14.81 -17.18 -22.32
CA ASN A 62 14.82 -18.58 -22.73
C ASN A 62 13.41 -19.18 -22.90
N GLY A 63 12.35 -18.37 -22.75
CA GLY A 63 10.96 -18.83 -22.72
C GLY A 63 10.52 -19.56 -23.98
N ARG A 64 11.14 -19.29 -25.13
CA ARG A 64 10.90 -20.01 -26.39
C ARG A 64 11.35 -21.47 -26.37
N GLN A 65 12.37 -21.79 -25.56
CA GLN A 65 12.90 -23.15 -25.43
C GLN A 65 12.23 -23.94 -24.30
N ILE A 66 11.69 -23.23 -23.31
CA ILE A 66 11.09 -23.81 -22.09
C ILE A 66 9.56 -23.94 -22.22
N GLY A 67 8.94 -23.13 -23.09
CA GLY A 67 7.51 -23.14 -23.32
C GLY A 67 7.07 -24.25 -24.27
N HIS A 68 6.09 -25.05 -23.85
CA HIS A 68 5.40 -26.00 -24.72
C HIS A 68 4.38 -25.32 -25.66
N SER A 69 4.05 -24.05 -25.40
CA SER A 69 3.13 -23.25 -26.21
C SER A 69 3.82 -21.97 -26.71
N GLY A 70 3.40 -21.47 -27.88
CA GLY A 70 3.89 -20.19 -28.41
C GLY A 70 3.59 -18.98 -27.53
N ARG A 71 2.64 -19.10 -26.58
CA ARG A 71 2.21 -18.01 -25.68
C ARG A 71 3.00 -17.94 -24.37
N THR A 72 3.73 -18.99 -24.00
CA THR A 72 4.43 -19.07 -22.70
C THR A 72 5.46 -17.96 -22.50
N THR A 73 6.13 -17.53 -23.59
CA THR A 73 7.09 -16.43 -23.52
C THR A 73 6.41 -15.10 -23.19
N ASP A 74 5.20 -14.86 -23.70
CA ASP A 74 4.46 -13.62 -23.44
C ASP A 74 3.98 -13.56 -21.99
N TYR A 75 3.56 -14.69 -21.42
CA TYR A 75 3.25 -14.77 -19.99
C TYR A 75 4.46 -14.39 -19.12
N TYR A 76 5.66 -14.87 -19.46
CA TYR A 76 6.86 -14.49 -18.71
C TYR A 76 7.21 -13.02 -18.85
N ARG A 77 6.99 -12.40 -20.02
CA ARG A 77 7.18 -10.95 -20.21
C ARG A 77 6.20 -10.14 -19.36
N ASN A 78 4.93 -10.54 -19.35
CA ASN A 78 3.90 -9.89 -18.55
C ASN A 78 4.23 -10.00 -17.04
N ILE A 79 4.64 -11.18 -16.58
CA ILE A 79 5.04 -11.41 -15.19
C ILE A 79 6.28 -10.58 -14.83
N GLU A 80 7.30 -10.56 -15.68
CA GLU A 80 8.53 -9.78 -15.44
C GLU A 80 8.23 -8.29 -15.36
N ARG A 81 7.45 -7.75 -16.30
CA ARG A 81 7.03 -6.35 -16.30
C ARG A 81 6.23 -5.99 -15.04
N ALA A 82 5.21 -6.77 -14.70
CA ALA A 82 4.37 -6.51 -13.53
C ALA A 82 5.17 -6.60 -12.21
N CYS A 83 6.06 -7.58 -12.09
CA CYS A 83 6.92 -7.71 -10.92
C CYS A 83 7.91 -6.53 -10.81
N ASN A 84 8.50 -6.08 -11.91
CA ASN A 84 9.38 -4.91 -11.90
C ASN A 84 8.59 -3.66 -11.47
N GLN A 85 7.38 -3.47 -11.99
CA GLN A 85 6.56 -2.31 -11.67
C GLN A 85 6.14 -2.25 -10.19
N TYR A 86 5.72 -3.38 -9.60
CA TYR A 86 5.09 -3.37 -8.27
C TYR A 86 5.98 -3.90 -7.14
N LEU A 87 7.02 -4.70 -7.43
CA LEU A 87 7.84 -5.38 -6.42
C LEU A 87 9.30 -4.93 -6.39
N GLN A 88 9.74 -4.05 -7.30
CA GLN A 88 11.16 -3.64 -7.35
C GLN A 88 11.62 -2.99 -6.04
N ASN A 89 10.77 -2.20 -5.40
CA ASN A 89 11.07 -1.58 -4.10
C ASN A 89 11.09 -2.59 -2.94
N GLN A 90 10.60 -3.81 -3.15
CA GLN A 90 10.57 -4.90 -2.18
C GLN A 90 11.72 -5.89 -2.37
N GLN A 91 12.67 -5.64 -3.29
CA GLN A 91 13.75 -6.57 -3.61
C GLN A 91 14.63 -6.96 -2.41
N ALA A 92 14.76 -6.07 -1.43
CA ALA A 92 15.48 -6.34 -0.17
C ALA A 92 14.68 -7.20 0.83
N ASN A 93 13.37 -7.39 0.61
CA ASN A 93 12.48 -8.15 1.49
C ASN A 93 11.72 -9.23 0.68
N ALA A 94 12.39 -10.36 0.47
CA ALA A 94 11.85 -11.48 -0.31
C ALA A 94 10.61 -12.12 0.33
N GLN A 95 10.47 -12.09 1.66
CA GLN A 95 9.29 -12.59 2.36
C GLN A 95 8.06 -11.73 2.05
N THR A 96 8.19 -10.40 2.09
CA THR A 96 7.13 -9.49 1.67
C THR A 96 6.76 -9.70 0.20
N MET A 97 7.74 -9.86 -0.70
CA MET A 97 7.46 -10.19 -2.10
C MET A 97 6.65 -11.47 -2.24
N LEU A 98 7.03 -12.54 -1.51
CA LEU A 98 6.36 -13.83 -1.53
C LEU A 98 4.92 -13.72 -1.02
N LYS A 99 4.71 -12.92 0.04
CA LYS A 99 3.39 -12.65 0.62
C LYS A 99 2.49 -11.92 -0.38
N ILE A 100 2.96 -10.83 -0.99
CA ILE A 100 2.23 -10.04 -2.00
C ILE A 100 1.85 -10.92 -3.20
N LEU A 101 2.81 -11.67 -3.76
CA LEU A 101 2.56 -12.55 -4.91
C LEU A 101 1.56 -13.67 -4.58
N GLY A 102 1.64 -14.24 -3.38
CA GLY A 102 0.71 -15.26 -2.91
C GLY A 102 -0.73 -14.76 -2.82
N TRP A 103 -0.94 -13.50 -2.46
CA TRP A 103 -2.25 -12.85 -2.48
C TRP A 103 -2.68 -12.47 -3.90
N ALA A 104 -1.77 -11.96 -4.72
CA ALA A 104 -2.08 -11.60 -6.10
C ALA A 104 -2.61 -12.80 -6.90
N VAL A 105 -2.04 -14.01 -6.74
CA VAL A 105 -2.57 -15.22 -7.40
C VAL A 105 -3.99 -15.59 -6.95
N ARG A 106 -4.32 -15.38 -5.66
CA ARG A 106 -5.69 -15.59 -5.17
C ARG A 106 -6.65 -14.59 -5.83
N LEU A 107 -6.25 -13.32 -5.91
CA LEU A 107 -7.02 -12.26 -6.56
C LEU A 107 -7.16 -12.50 -8.08
N MET A 108 -6.13 -12.99 -8.77
CA MET A 108 -6.23 -13.33 -10.19
C MET A 108 -7.31 -14.39 -10.47
N ARG A 109 -7.41 -15.41 -9.60
CA ARG A 109 -8.44 -16.45 -9.71
C ARG A 109 -9.84 -15.88 -9.49
N TYR A 110 -9.96 -14.97 -8.53
CA TYR A 110 -11.21 -14.27 -8.26
C TYR A 110 -11.63 -13.40 -9.46
N TYR A 111 -10.74 -12.56 -9.99
CA TYR A 111 -11.04 -11.69 -11.15
C TYR A 111 -11.25 -12.43 -12.46
N LYS A 112 -10.85 -13.69 -12.58
CA LYS A 112 -11.15 -14.51 -13.77
C LYS A 112 -12.64 -14.88 -13.88
N VAL A 113 -13.36 -14.90 -12.76
CA VAL A 113 -14.78 -15.29 -12.69
C VAL A 113 -15.71 -14.15 -12.31
N SER A 114 -15.17 -12.96 -12.01
CA SER A 114 -15.92 -11.74 -11.66
C SER A 114 -15.56 -10.61 -12.64
N PRO A 115 -16.53 -9.95 -13.30
CA PRO A 115 -16.26 -8.95 -14.34
C PRO A 115 -15.37 -7.80 -13.85
N ILE A 116 -14.28 -7.51 -14.55
CA ILE A 116 -13.38 -6.38 -14.24
C ILE A 116 -14.04 -5.02 -14.50
N GLU A 117 -15.05 -4.97 -15.38
CA GLU A 117 -15.77 -3.74 -15.75
C GLU A 117 -16.74 -3.24 -14.67
N GLU A 118 -17.22 -4.11 -13.77
CA GLU A 118 -17.91 -3.70 -12.53
C GLU A 118 -16.92 -3.29 -11.42
N ILE A 119 -15.60 -3.47 -11.64
CA ILE A 119 -14.50 -3.25 -10.67
C ILE A 119 -13.81 -1.90 -10.97
N SER A 120 -14.58 -0.91 -11.42
CA SER A 120 -14.25 0.49 -11.14
C SER A 120 -14.89 0.84 -9.80
N ILE A 121 -14.14 0.65 -8.72
CA ILE A 121 -14.48 1.08 -7.35
C ILE A 121 -15.78 0.46 -6.81
N SER A 122 -15.81 -0.87 -6.64
CA SER A 122 -16.71 -1.54 -5.70
C SER A 122 -15.94 -2.74 -5.11
N GLN A 123 -15.23 -2.54 -4.00
CA GLN A 123 -15.76 -2.78 -2.65
C GLN A 123 -16.08 -4.28 -2.43
N SER A 124 -15.08 -5.04 -1.95
CA SER A 124 -15.32 -6.36 -1.36
C SER A 124 -15.69 -6.17 0.11
N THR A 125 -16.94 -6.54 0.39
CA THR A 125 -17.90 -5.96 1.33
C THR A 125 -17.72 -6.36 2.80
N GLU A 126 -16.49 -6.68 3.22
CA GLU A 126 -16.19 -7.03 4.62
C GLU A 126 -15.04 -6.21 5.22
N PHE A 127 -14.24 -5.54 4.39
CA PHE A 127 -13.28 -4.52 4.85
C PHE A 127 -13.90 -3.11 4.90
N GLU A 128 -15.11 -2.94 4.33
CA GLU A 128 -15.82 -1.67 4.18
C GLU A 128 -16.25 -1.00 5.50
N GLN A 129 -16.61 -1.77 6.54
CA GLN A 129 -17.26 -1.17 7.71
C GLN A 129 -16.34 -0.25 8.53
N ILE A 130 -15.02 -0.35 8.36
CA ILE A 130 -14.07 0.58 8.99
C ILE A 130 -13.75 1.76 8.06
N SER A 131 -13.82 1.56 6.73
CA SER A 131 -13.36 2.54 5.72
C SER A 131 -14.44 3.53 5.29
N GLU A 132 -15.72 3.15 5.20
CA GLU A 132 -16.77 4.09 4.75
C GLU A 132 -16.95 5.26 5.71
N ARG A 133 -16.83 5.02 7.02
CA ARG A 133 -16.82 6.09 8.02
C ARG A 133 -15.64 7.04 7.82
N GLN A 134 -14.49 6.54 7.36
CA GLN A 134 -13.28 7.32 7.18
C GLN A 134 -13.25 8.06 5.83
N VAL A 135 -13.90 7.51 4.81
CA VAL A 135 -14.02 8.12 3.48
C VAL A 135 -15.16 9.14 3.42
N GLU A 136 -16.29 8.91 4.11
CA GLU A 136 -17.29 9.97 4.32
C GLU A 136 -16.69 11.14 5.08
N ILE A 137 -15.83 10.88 6.08
CA ILE A 137 -15.00 11.92 6.70
C ILE A 137 -14.09 12.53 5.60
N ALA A 138 -13.23 11.82 4.90
CA ALA A 138 -12.33 12.45 3.91
C ALA A 138 -13.04 13.30 2.80
N ILE A 139 -14.23 12.90 2.34
CA ILE A 139 -15.01 13.59 1.29
C ILE A 139 -15.77 14.80 1.84
N VAL A 140 -16.34 14.71 3.04
CA VAL A 140 -16.86 15.90 3.75
C VAL A 140 -15.71 16.89 4.04
N PHE A 141 -14.48 16.40 4.21
CA PHE A 141 -13.33 17.20 4.60
C PHE A 141 -12.58 17.90 3.45
N GLN A 142 -12.70 17.43 2.20
CA GLN A 142 -12.23 18.22 1.03
C GLN A 142 -13.19 19.35 0.65
N SER A 143 -14.44 19.30 1.11
CA SER A 143 -15.42 20.38 0.94
C SER A 143 -15.49 21.33 2.14
N GLN A 144 -14.81 20.99 3.25
CA GLN A 144 -14.75 21.83 4.44
C GLN A 144 -13.67 22.90 4.27
N LYS A 145 -14.09 24.15 4.09
CA LYS A 145 -13.19 25.30 4.09
C LYS A 145 -12.64 25.49 5.50
N PHE A 146 -11.34 25.30 5.68
CA PHE A 146 -10.67 25.64 6.92
C PHE A 146 -10.49 27.16 7.03
N GLU A 147 -10.58 27.66 8.26
CA GLU A 147 -10.30 29.07 8.57
C GLU A 147 -9.12 29.17 9.55
N ILE A 148 -8.35 30.26 9.44
CA ILE A 148 -7.32 30.59 10.42
C ILE A 148 -8.01 30.77 11.79
N ASP A 149 -7.34 30.36 12.87
CA ASP A 149 -7.84 30.34 14.24
C ASP A 149 -8.92 29.29 14.59
N GLN A 150 -9.35 28.46 13.62
CA GLN A 150 -10.21 27.31 13.88
C GLN A 150 -9.52 26.31 14.82
N VAL A 151 -10.26 25.79 15.80
CA VAL A 151 -9.78 24.79 16.77
C VAL A 151 -10.25 23.40 16.35
N LEU A 152 -9.33 22.45 16.34
CA LEU A 152 -9.55 21.05 15.99
C LEU A 152 -9.04 20.14 17.11
N ASP A 153 -9.69 18.99 17.29
CA ASP A 153 -9.14 17.92 18.12
C ASP A 153 -8.05 17.18 17.34
N ALA A 154 -6.95 16.85 18.04
CA ALA A 154 -5.79 16.17 17.48
C ALA A 154 -5.23 15.15 18.45
N THR A 155 -4.79 14.01 17.92
CA THR A 155 -4.06 12.99 18.68
C THR A 155 -2.57 13.24 18.55
N VAL A 156 -1.84 13.25 19.67
CA VAL A 156 -0.38 13.33 19.67
C VAL A 156 0.18 11.97 19.25
N LEU A 157 0.76 11.88 18.06
CA LEU A 157 1.40 10.66 17.57
C LEU A 157 2.84 10.48 18.03
N GLY A 158 3.53 11.58 18.36
CA GLY A 158 4.94 11.53 18.70
C GLY A 158 5.48 12.83 19.28
N VAL A 159 6.33 12.73 20.31
CA VAL A 159 7.03 13.90 20.88
C VAL A 159 8.54 13.68 20.82
N LYS A 160 9.25 14.52 20.07
CA LYS A 160 10.71 14.46 19.91
C LYS A 160 11.35 15.81 20.24
N GLY A 161 11.82 15.95 21.47
CA GLY A 161 12.37 17.21 21.97
C GLY A 161 11.30 18.30 22.01
N ASN A 162 11.49 19.37 21.24
CA ASN A 162 10.48 20.42 21.09
C ASN A 162 9.52 20.22 19.93
N LYS A 163 9.55 19.08 19.23
CA LYS A 163 8.66 18.80 18.11
C LYS A 163 7.56 17.84 18.52
N VAL A 164 6.34 18.14 18.13
CA VAL A 164 5.17 17.32 18.40
C VAL A 164 4.49 17.01 17.08
N THR A 165 4.17 15.75 16.85
CA THR A 165 3.41 15.30 15.67
C THR A 165 1.97 15.11 16.07
N TYR A 166 1.08 15.85 15.42
CA TYR A 166 -0.36 15.80 15.62
C TYR A 166 -1.03 15.08 14.46
N GLU A 167 -2.01 14.25 14.77
CA GLU A 167 -2.97 13.71 13.82
C GLU A 167 -4.31 14.37 14.07
N MET A 168 -4.77 15.18 13.13
CA MET A 168 -6.09 15.77 13.14
C MET A 168 -6.97 14.99 12.17
N LEU A 169 -8.23 14.78 12.56
CA LEU A 169 -9.26 14.27 11.66
C LEU A 169 -8.90 12.89 11.08
N GLY A 170 -8.10 12.11 11.81
CA GLY A 170 -7.69 10.74 11.47
C GLY A 170 -6.73 10.59 10.29
N ALA A 171 -6.32 11.68 9.63
CA ALA A 171 -5.53 11.61 8.41
C ALA A 171 -4.46 12.71 8.28
N ILE A 172 -4.70 13.90 8.83
CA ILE A 172 -3.80 15.04 8.65
C ILE A 172 -2.70 14.98 9.72
N LYS A 173 -1.48 14.64 9.29
CA LYS A 173 -0.30 14.58 10.15
C LYS A 173 0.56 15.81 9.97
N LEU A 174 0.71 16.62 11.02
CA LEU A 174 1.60 17.79 11.05
C LEU A 174 2.56 17.70 12.22
N THR A 175 3.84 17.95 11.94
CA THR A 175 4.87 18.05 12.96
C THR A 175 5.19 19.52 13.22
N GLU A 176 4.84 19.99 14.42
CA GLU A 176 4.99 21.38 14.84
C GLU A 176 6.05 21.53 15.92
N LYS A 177 6.68 22.71 15.97
CA LYS A 177 7.62 23.05 17.03
C LYS A 177 6.87 23.71 18.19
N GLU A 178 6.85 23.03 19.32
CA GLU A 178 6.21 23.46 20.57
C GLU A 178 7.26 23.62 21.70
N PRO A 179 8.16 24.61 21.62
CA PRO A 179 9.32 24.73 22.52
C PRO A 179 8.99 24.85 24.01
N ARG A 180 7.80 25.36 24.36
CA ARG A 180 7.38 25.52 25.77
C ARG A 180 6.35 24.48 26.21
N LYS A 181 5.65 23.85 25.26
CA LYS A 181 4.49 23.00 25.53
C LYS A 181 4.71 21.53 25.17
N ALA A 182 5.75 21.20 24.39
CA ALA A 182 6.05 19.81 24.03
C ALA A 182 6.28 18.92 25.27
N ALA A 183 6.88 19.47 26.34
CA ALA A 183 7.18 18.73 27.55
C ALA A 183 5.93 18.31 28.35
N SER A 184 4.79 18.98 28.17
CA SER A 184 3.53 18.63 28.84
C SER A 184 2.65 17.67 28.04
N LEU A 185 3.06 17.29 26.83
CA LEU A 185 2.31 16.45 25.91
C LEU A 185 2.85 15.02 25.88
N LYS A 186 1.96 14.04 25.77
CA LYS A 186 2.29 12.61 25.72
C LYS A 186 1.73 11.95 24.47
N GLU A 187 2.43 10.94 23.98
CA GLU A 187 1.96 10.13 22.85
C GLU A 187 0.63 9.43 23.21
N GLY A 188 -0.30 9.41 22.25
CA GLY A 188 -1.67 8.92 22.41
C GLY A 188 -2.63 9.91 23.08
N GLN A 189 -2.18 11.07 23.55
CA GLN A 189 -3.04 12.08 24.15
C GLN A 189 -3.87 12.81 23.10
N VAL A 190 -5.17 12.98 23.35
CA VAL A 190 -6.04 13.86 22.56
C VAL A 190 -5.96 15.28 23.11
N VAL A 191 -5.69 16.25 22.24
CA VAL A 191 -5.50 17.67 22.58
C VAL A 191 -6.18 18.57 21.55
N LYS A 192 -6.36 19.85 21.92
CA LYS A 192 -6.88 20.87 21.01
C LYS A 192 -5.73 21.60 20.32
N VAL A 193 -5.81 21.73 19.01
CA VAL A 193 -4.87 22.50 18.20
C VAL A 193 -5.61 23.55 17.40
N LYS A 194 -4.99 24.72 17.26
CA LYS A 194 -5.51 25.85 16.52
C LYS A 194 -4.79 25.99 15.19
N ILE A 195 -5.53 26.19 14.10
CA ILE A 195 -4.97 26.48 12.78
C ILE A 195 -4.27 27.83 12.80
N SER A 196 -2.98 27.85 12.48
CA SER A 196 -2.16 29.06 12.46
C SER A 196 -1.84 29.57 11.07
N ALA A 197 -1.86 28.69 10.06
CA ALA A 197 -1.73 29.08 8.66
C ALA A 197 -2.38 28.04 7.74
N LEU A 198 -2.84 28.52 6.59
CA LEU A 198 -3.31 27.72 5.47
C LEU A 198 -2.35 27.88 4.28
N LYS A 199 -2.41 26.96 3.32
CA LYS A 199 -1.74 27.08 2.02
C LYS A 199 -2.69 27.74 1.00
N ASP A 200 -2.17 28.05 -0.18
CA ASP A 200 -2.93 28.68 -1.27
C ASP A 200 -4.08 27.79 -1.79
N ASP A 201 -4.00 26.48 -1.56
CA ASP A 201 -5.04 25.49 -1.86
C ASP A 201 -6.11 25.33 -0.76
N GLY A 202 -6.01 26.12 0.32
CA GLY A 202 -6.93 26.05 1.47
C GLY A 202 -6.62 24.94 2.48
N SER A 203 -5.60 24.10 2.24
CA SER A 203 -5.19 23.06 3.19
C SER A 203 -4.40 23.63 4.37
N ILE A 204 -4.43 22.91 5.50
CA ILE A 204 -3.73 23.32 6.73
C ILE A 204 -2.22 23.29 6.50
N LYS A 205 -1.58 24.44 6.70
CA LYS A 205 -0.12 24.59 6.62
C LYS A 205 0.56 24.39 7.96
N SER A 206 -0.01 24.95 9.02
CA SER A 206 0.52 24.81 10.37
C SER A 206 -0.52 24.95 11.46
N VAL A 207 -0.27 24.32 12.61
CA VAL A 207 -1.14 24.38 13.80
C VAL A 207 -0.35 24.70 15.07
N ARG A 208 -1.04 25.11 16.14
CA ARG A 208 -0.45 25.31 17.47
C ARG A 208 -1.31 24.70 18.56
N PHE A 209 -0.68 24.07 19.54
CA PHE A 209 -1.39 23.53 20.69
C PHE A 209 -2.01 24.63 21.56
N THR A 210 -3.31 24.47 21.85
CA THR A 210 -4.07 25.29 22.79
C THR A 210 -4.55 24.42 23.95
N GLU A 211 -4.46 24.97 25.16
CA GLU A 211 -5.11 24.38 26.33
C GLU A 211 -6.64 24.57 26.24
#